data_AF-A0A1S1YVQ3-F1
#
_entry.id   AF-A0A1S1YVQ3-F1
#
_cell.length_a   1.000
_cell.length_b   1.000
_cell.length_c   1.000
_cell.angle_alpha   90.00
_cell.angle_beta   90.00
_cell.angle_gamma   90.00
#
_symmetry.space_group_name_H-M   'P 1'
#
loop_
_entity.id
_entity.type
_entity.pdbx_description
1 polymer ?
#
loop_
_entity_poly.entity_id
_entity_poly.type
_entity_poly.pdbx_seq_one_letter_code
_entity_poly.pdbx_strand_id
1 'polypeptide(L)'
;MKRHLLKGGILDFGCGHGKDTEELAQLGYSVDKYDKYHHPTFPKKRYTTVICHYVLNVVGTQDQSKILAEVSMLLAPGGKAYFTVRRDIFRPGIRIHKYHQRPTYQCNVILPFRSVLKTDHCEIYEYTKPLDKEIITETISVTALWKDNKIRYQKKEMPNSRTNKAIGLLHDLLKEEKCKFFIPSIEKRYKERRNSLRLRNYDYAQEGGYFITINVKNFRRVFGMVKNGEMYLNPLGEMVRNEWLNSSFRSNVTVEDVIVMPNHIHGIVVINYAKRKIKFENRKFRSPSMDISAVVRGFKSATTKKAKEMGFKLEGSLWHRNFHDVIIRDQERYENTVRYINNNPRKWGEKYCGK
;
A
#
# COMPACT_ATOMS: atom_id res chain seq x y z
N MET A 1 -3.53 -25.27 17.17
CA MET A 1 -3.83 -26.41 18.08
C MET A 1 -3.41 -27.76 17.51
N LYS A 2 -4.06 -28.32 16.47
CA LYS A 2 -3.75 -29.67 15.92
C LYS A 2 -2.29 -29.94 15.55
N ARG A 3 -1.51 -28.89 15.26
CA ARG A 3 -0.08 -28.96 14.91
C ARG A 3 0.87 -28.65 16.09
N HIS A 4 0.34 -28.55 17.31
CA HIS A 4 1.09 -28.26 18.55
C HIS A 4 2.02 -27.03 18.46
N LEU A 5 1.57 -26.01 17.73
CA LEU A 5 2.31 -24.78 17.45
C LEU A 5 2.20 -23.72 18.57
N LEU A 6 1.16 -23.79 19.39
CA LEU A 6 0.93 -22.87 20.50
C LEU A 6 1.69 -23.39 21.72
N LYS A 7 2.70 -22.63 22.19
CA LYS A 7 3.61 -23.06 23.26
C LYS A 7 3.82 -21.96 24.29
N GLY A 8 3.96 -22.35 25.55
CA GLY A 8 4.25 -21.47 26.68
C GLY A 8 3.17 -20.41 26.90
N GLY A 9 3.57 -19.23 27.38
CA GLY A 9 2.67 -18.10 27.56
C GLY A 9 2.24 -17.53 26.20
N ILE A 10 0.92 -17.45 25.98
CA ILE A 10 0.32 -16.99 24.73
C ILE A 10 -0.30 -15.62 24.93
N LEU A 11 -0.17 -14.75 23.94
CA LEU A 11 -0.95 -13.53 23.82
C LEU A 11 -1.88 -13.62 22.62
N ASP A 12 -3.16 -13.33 22.84
CA ASP A 12 -4.13 -13.04 21.78
C ASP A 12 -4.15 -11.54 21.49
N PHE A 13 -3.48 -11.15 20.40
CA PHE A 13 -3.30 -9.76 19.99
C PHE A 13 -4.43 -9.34 19.04
N GLY A 14 -5.14 -8.27 19.41
CA GLY A 14 -6.35 -7.82 18.74
C GLY A 14 -7.52 -8.78 18.95
N CYS A 15 -7.66 -9.31 20.16
CA CYS A 15 -8.63 -10.35 20.48
C CYS A 15 -10.10 -9.88 20.43
N GLY A 16 -10.35 -8.58 20.22
CA GLY A 16 -11.69 -8.00 20.26
C GLY A 16 -12.35 -8.27 21.62
N HIS A 17 -13.52 -8.91 21.63
CA HIS A 17 -14.18 -9.31 22.87
C HIS A 17 -13.55 -10.54 23.56
N GLY A 18 -12.56 -11.19 22.93
CA GLY A 18 -11.76 -12.26 23.54
C GLY A 18 -12.42 -13.64 23.57
N LYS A 19 -13.33 -13.92 22.63
CA LYS A 19 -13.99 -15.24 22.52
C LYS A 19 -13.01 -16.36 22.18
N ASP A 20 -12.13 -16.15 21.20
CA ASP A 20 -11.09 -17.11 20.81
C ASP A 20 -10.16 -17.42 21.99
N THR A 21 -9.84 -16.41 22.79
CA THR A 21 -9.06 -16.57 24.02
C THR A 21 -9.78 -17.46 25.05
N GLU A 22 -11.09 -17.29 25.24
CA GLU A 22 -11.89 -18.11 26.17
C GLU A 22 -11.92 -19.58 25.75
N GLU A 23 -12.09 -19.84 24.45
CA GLU A 23 -12.03 -21.20 23.89
C GLU A 23 -10.64 -21.83 24.11
N LEU A 24 -9.56 -21.08 23.93
CA LEU A 24 -8.21 -21.57 24.21
C LEU A 24 -7.97 -21.83 25.71
N ALA A 25 -8.49 -20.97 26.58
CA ALA A 25 -8.39 -21.15 28.03
C ALA A 25 -9.11 -22.42 28.50
N GLN A 26 -10.29 -22.71 27.95
CA GLN A 26 -11.03 -23.96 28.22
C GLN A 26 -10.26 -25.22 27.79
N LEU A 27 -9.40 -25.10 26.78
CA LEU A 27 -8.51 -26.16 26.31
C LEU A 27 -7.19 -26.26 27.09
N GLY A 28 -7.07 -25.52 28.21
CA GLY A 28 -5.92 -25.57 29.11
C GLY A 28 -4.74 -24.69 28.71
N TYR A 29 -4.91 -23.79 27.74
CA TYR A 29 -3.85 -22.84 27.37
C TYR A 29 -3.84 -21.62 28.29
N SER A 30 -2.66 -21.16 28.68
CA SER A 30 -2.48 -19.86 29.36
C SER A 30 -2.40 -18.76 28.32
N VAL A 31 -3.49 -18.02 28.15
CA VAL A 31 -3.65 -16.99 27.12
C VAL A 31 -4.05 -15.65 27.74
N ASP A 32 -3.23 -14.64 27.50
CA ASP A 32 -3.52 -13.26 27.85
C ASP A 32 -4.24 -12.55 26.68
N LYS A 33 -5.02 -11.52 27.01
CA LYS A 33 -5.80 -10.72 26.05
C LYS A 33 -5.14 -9.36 25.84
N TYR A 34 -5.06 -8.90 24.59
CA TYR A 34 -4.82 -7.49 24.28
C TYR A 34 -5.68 -7.06 23.08
N ASP A 35 -6.39 -5.94 23.23
CA ASP A 35 -7.13 -5.31 22.14
C ASP A 35 -7.23 -3.81 22.42
N LYS A 36 -6.91 -2.98 21.44
CA LYS A 36 -6.86 -1.52 21.62
C LYS A 36 -8.16 -0.91 22.14
N TYR A 37 -9.32 -1.52 21.87
CA TYR A 37 -10.64 -0.99 22.21
C TYR A 37 -11.27 -1.74 23.39
N HIS A 38 -11.16 -3.06 23.42
CA HIS A 38 -11.85 -3.92 24.38
C HIS A 38 -10.98 -4.37 25.56
N HIS A 39 -9.66 -4.46 25.35
CA HIS A 39 -8.68 -4.84 26.38
C HIS A 39 -7.43 -3.93 26.27
N PRO A 40 -7.59 -2.61 26.52
CA PRO A 40 -6.63 -1.58 26.09
C PRO A 40 -5.32 -1.55 26.87
N THR A 41 -5.22 -2.33 27.95
CA THR A 41 -4.00 -2.43 28.76
C THR A 41 -2.91 -3.16 27.99
N PHE A 42 -1.96 -2.40 27.45
CA PHE A 42 -0.83 -2.98 26.71
C PHE A 42 0.01 -3.90 27.62
N PRO A 43 0.36 -5.12 27.17
CA PRO A 43 1.11 -6.05 28.01
C PRO A 43 2.51 -5.54 28.37
N LYS A 44 2.95 -5.80 29.61
CA LYS A 44 4.29 -5.45 30.10
C LYS A 44 5.28 -6.62 30.05
N LYS A 45 4.79 -7.86 29.86
CA LYS A 45 5.61 -9.07 29.77
C LYS A 45 5.78 -9.50 28.31
N ARG A 46 6.78 -10.35 28.08
CA ARG A 46 7.02 -11.00 26.77
C ARG A 46 6.40 -12.39 26.74
N TYR A 47 6.08 -12.86 25.53
CA TYR A 47 5.38 -14.11 25.26
C TYR A 47 6.22 -15.03 24.37
N THR A 48 6.07 -16.33 24.56
CA THR A 48 6.67 -17.34 23.67
C THR A 48 5.84 -17.51 22.41
N THR A 49 4.53 -17.24 22.49
CA THR A 49 3.60 -17.27 21.36
C THR A 49 2.75 -16.01 21.33
N VAL A 50 2.62 -15.37 20.16
CA VAL A 50 1.60 -14.35 19.92
C VAL A 50 0.71 -14.82 18.77
N ILE A 51 -0.61 -14.81 18.95
CA ILE A 51 -1.57 -15.01 17.86
C ILE A 51 -2.16 -13.65 17.48
N CYS A 52 -2.27 -13.40 16.18
CA CYS A 52 -2.80 -12.16 15.63
C CYS A 52 -3.75 -12.53 14.48
N HIS A 53 -5.04 -12.66 14.82
CA HIS A 53 -6.05 -13.18 13.92
C HIS A 53 -6.81 -12.05 13.24
N TYR A 54 -6.68 -11.95 11.91
CA TYR A 54 -7.42 -11.03 11.03
C TYR A 54 -7.27 -9.52 11.33
N VAL A 55 -6.50 -9.14 12.35
CA VAL A 55 -6.24 -7.74 12.73
C VAL A 55 -5.65 -6.96 11.56
N LEU A 56 -4.66 -7.53 10.87
CA LEU A 56 -4.00 -6.87 9.74
C LEU A 56 -4.97 -6.62 8.56
N ASN A 57 -6.00 -7.46 8.41
CA ASN A 57 -6.98 -7.29 7.34
C ASN A 57 -7.88 -6.07 7.56
N VAL A 58 -7.99 -5.55 8.78
CA VAL A 58 -8.91 -4.44 9.11
C VAL A 58 -8.24 -3.09 9.35
N VAL A 59 -6.95 -2.98 9.02
CA VAL A 59 -6.15 -1.76 9.18
C VAL A 59 -5.39 -1.40 7.89
N GLY A 60 -5.02 -0.13 7.74
CA GLY A 60 -4.21 0.33 6.62
C GLY A 60 -2.73 -0.06 6.75
N THR A 61 -1.98 -0.03 5.64
CA THR A 61 -0.57 -0.50 5.57
C THR A 61 0.37 0.13 6.60
N GLN A 62 0.20 1.42 6.91
CA GLN A 62 1.01 2.09 7.94
C GLN A 62 0.76 1.52 9.34
N ASP A 63 -0.49 1.17 9.66
CA ASP A 63 -0.85 0.60 10.94
C ASP A 63 -0.52 -0.90 11.00
N GLN A 64 -0.57 -1.62 9.88
CA GLN A 64 -0.05 -2.98 9.78
C GLN A 64 1.41 -3.05 10.20
N SER A 65 2.24 -2.11 9.73
CA SER A 65 3.67 -2.05 10.09
C SER A 65 3.89 -1.83 11.59
N LYS A 66 3.05 -0.98 12.23
CA LYS A 66 3.09 -0.75 13.68
C LYS A 66 2.70 -2.01 14.45
N ILE A 67 1.64 -2.70 14.03
CA ILE A 67 1.19 -3.95 14.66
C ILE A 67 2.27 -5.03 14.57
N LEU A 68 2.92 -5.18 13.40
CA LEU A 68 4.02 -6.13 13.24
C LEU A 68 5.17 -5.82 14.21
N ALA A 69 5.51 -4.53 14.39
CA ALA A 69 6.54 -4.10 15.34
C ALA A 69 6.12 -4.35 16.80
N GLU A 70 4.87 -4.03 17.18
CA GLU A 70 4.33 -4.27 18.52
C GLU A 70 4.31 -5.76 18.86
N VAL A 71 3.84 -6.61 17.95
CA VAL A 71 3.88 -8.07 18.10
C VAL A 71 5.32 -8.57 18.26
N SER A 72 6.26 -8.06 17.46
CA SER A 72 7.68 -8.41 17.61
C SER A 72 8.24 -7.98 18.97
N MET A 73 7.88 -6.80 19.49
CA MET A 73 8.30 -6.34 20.82
C MET A 73 7.77 -7.22 21.96
N LEU A 74 6.55 -7.74 21.80
CA LEU A 74 5.89 -8.60 22.78
C LEU A 74 6.41 -10.04 22.74
N LEU A 75 7.13 -10.45 21.70
CA LEU A 75 7.77 -11.77 21.66
C LEU A 75 9.06 -11.81 22.50
N ALA A 76 9.22 -12.90 23.25
CA ALA A 76 10.50 -13.31 23.81
C ALA A 76 11.46 -13.71 22.67
N PRO A 77 12.79 -13.60 22.83
CA PRO A 77 13.75 -14.10 21.84
C PRO A 77 13.48 -15.58 21.51
N GLY A 78 13.47 -15.93 20.23
CA GLY A 78 13.07 -17.26 19.74
C GLY A 78 11.55 -17.54 19.76
N GLY A 79 10.75 -16.63 20.31
CA GLY A 79 9.28 -16.72 20.33
C GLY A 79 8.68 -16.57 18.94
N LYS A 80 7.45 -17.09 18.76
CA LYS A 80 6.78 -17.13 17.47
C LYS A 80 5.48 -16.34 17.45
N ALA A 81 5.25 -15.61 16.36
CA ALA A 81 3.95 -15.02 16.05
C ALA A 81 3.27 -15.77 14.90
N TYR A 82 1.96 -15.95 15.01
CA TYR A 82 1.11 -16.50 13.96
C TYR A 82 0.10 -15.45 13.51
N PHE A 83 0.25 -14.98 12.27
CA PHE A 83 -0.63 -14.00 11.64
C PHE A 83 -1.62 -14.73 10.73
N THR A 84 -2.89 -14.75 11.13
CA THR A 84 -3.95 -15.30 10.27
C THR A 84 -4.52 -14.17 9.44
N VAL A 85 -4.49 -14.31 8.12
CA VAL A 85 -5.02 -13.33 7.17
C VAL A 85 -6.04 -13.95 6.24
N ARG A 86 -6.99 -13.13 5.77
CA ARG A 86 -7.98 -13.53 4.78
C ARG A 86 -7.39 -13.60 3.37
N ARG A 87 -7.78 -14.63 2.62
CA ARG A 87 -7.46 -14.83 1.19
C ARG A 87 -8.64 -14.59 0.26
N ASP A 88 -9.84 -14.51 0.81
CA ASP A 88 -11.10 -14.27 0.10
C ASP A 88 -11.42 -12.78 -0.09
N ILE A 89 -10.54 -11.88 0.37
CA ILE A 89 -10.65 -10.44 0.10
C ILE A 89 -9.95 -10.11 -1.22
N PHE A 90 -10.71 -10.11 -2.31
CA PHE A 90 -10.18 -9.77 -3.63
C PHE A 90 -9.92 -8.27 -3.81
N ARG A 91 -10.62 -7.41 -3.06
CA ARG A 91 -10.52 -5.94 -3.17
C ARG A 91 -10.66 -5.26 -1.81
N PRO A 92 -9.76 -4.32 -1.45
CA PRO A 92 -9.89 -3.52 -0.25
C PRO A 92 -11.12 -2.61 -0.28
N GLY A 93 -11.73 -2.37 0.89
CA GLY A 93 -12.86 -1.45 1.01
C GLY A 93 -13.64 -1.61 2.32
N ILE A 94 -14.58 -0.69 2.55
CA ILE A 94 -15.49 -0.76 3.69
C ILE A 94 -16.52 -1.86 3.43
N ARG A 95 -16.65 -2.79 4.38
CA ARG A 95 -17.61 -3.89 4.35
C ARG A 95 -18.36 -3.93 5.68
N ILE A 96 -19.62 -4.36 5.65
CA ILE A 96 -20.36 -4.58 6.90
C ILE A 96 -19.82 -5.82 7.58
N HIS A 97 -19.35 -5.67 8.83
CA HIS A 97 -18.91 -6.79 9.64
C HIS A 97 -20.08 -7.74 9.92
N LYS A 98 -19.96 -9.02 9.54
CA LYS A 98 -21.05 -10.02 9.59
C LYS A 98 -21.71 -10.12 10.97
N TYR A 99 -20.92 -10.02 12.04
CA TYR A 99 -21.41 -10.18 13.41
C TYR A 99 -21.76 -8.87 14.11
N HIS A 100 -21.08 -7.78 13.76
CA HIS A 100 -21.23 -6.50 14.48
C HIS A 100 -22.09 -5.50 13.73
N GLN A 101 -22.47 -5.81 12.48
CA GLN A 101 -23.31 -4.98 11.61
C GLN A 101 -22.81 -3.54 11.48
N ARG A 102 -21.49 -3.36 11.54
CA ARG A 102 -20.81 -2.06 11.45
C ARG A 102 -19.92 -1.99 10.20
N PRO A 103 -19.76 -0.81 9.59
CA PRO A 103 -18.81 -0.61 8.50
C PRO A 103 -17.37 -0.79 9.02
N THR A 104 -16.63 -1.70 8.40
CA THR A 104 -15.25 -2.03 8.75
C THR A 104 -14.42 -2.08 7.49
N TYR A 105 -13.30 -1.35 7.47
CA TYR A 105 -12.33 -1.46 6.38
C TYR A 105 -11.77 -2.87 6.34
N GLN A 106 -11.66 -3.46 5.17
CA GLN A 106 -11.09 -4.79 4.96
C GLN A 106 -10.15 -4.75 3.78
N CYS A 107 -8.99 -5.41 3.86
CA CYS A 107 -7.98 -5.47 2.81
C CYS A 107 -7.32 -6.86 2.74
N ASN A 108 -6.74 -7.16 1.57
CA ASN A 108 -5.87 -8.33 1.43
C ASN A 108 -4.51 -8.05 2.09
N VAL A 109 -3.90 -9.08 2.68
CA VAL A 109 -2.61 -8.98 3.35
C VAL A 109 -1.72 -10.12 2.86
N ILE A 110 -0.52 -9.77 2.42
CA ILE A 110 0.53 -10.72 2.05
C ILE A 110 1.75 -10.35 2.89
N LEU A 111 2.31 -11.33 3.59
CA LEU A 111 3.47 -11.13 4.46
C LEU A 111 4.67 -11.93 3.92
N PRO A 112 5.89 -11.41 4.01
CA PRO A 112 7.12 -12.09 3.58
C PRO A 112 7.58 -13.12 4.63
N PHE A 113 6.63 -13.88 5.17
CA PHE A 113 6.85 -14.84 6.24
C PHE A 113 6.52 -16.25 5.77
N ARG A 114 6.98 -17.26 6.52
CA ARG A 114 6.69 -18.65 6.17
C ARG A 114 5.19 -18.92 6.30
N SER A 115 4.55 -19.32 5.21
CA SER A 115 3.17 -19.83 5.24
C SER A 115 3.14 -21.20 5.91
N VAL A 116 2.43 -21.32 7.04
CA VAL A 116 2.27 -22.58 7.77
C VAL A 116 0.91 -23.23 7.50
N LEU A 117 -0.10 -22.45 7.13
CA LEU A 117 -1.39 -22.98 6.67
C LEU A 117 -1.88 -22.11 5.52
N LYS A 118 -2.36 -22.73 4.45
CA LYS A 118 -2.95 -22.03 3.32
C LYS A 118 -4.20 -22.77 2.89
N THR A 119 -5.31 -22.04 2.81
CA THR A 119 -6.62 -22.52 2.36
C THR A 119 -7.19 -21.54 1.34
N ASP A 120 -8.38 -21.81 0.81
CA ASP A 120 -9.07 -20.86 -0.07
C ASP A 120 -9.53 -19.59 0.66
N HIS A 121 -9.77 -19.69 1.98
CA HIS A 121 -10.33 -18.60 2.78
C HIS A 121 -9.29 -17.83 3.60
N CYS A 122 -8.24 -18.50 4.08
CA CYS A 122 -7.22 -17.89 4.92
C CYS A 122 -5.81 -18.45 4.70
N GLU A 123 -4.83 -17.63 5.08
CA GLU A 123 -3.41 -18.00 5.20
C GLU A 123 -2.94 -17.71 6.61
N ILE A 124 -2.10 -18.58 7.18
CA ILE A 124 -1.42 -18.35 8.45
C ILE A 124 0.06 -18.26 8.18
N TYR A 125 0.63 -17.11 8.52
CA TYR A 125 2.05 -16.83 8.42
C TYR A 125 2.74 -16.98 9.79
N GLU A 126 3.91 -17.60 9.82
CA GLU A 126 4.77 -17.73 11.00
C GLU A 126 5.94 -16.74 10.94
N TYR A 127 6.07 -15.92 11.97
CA TYR A 127 7.25 -15.10 12.23
C TYR A 127 7.96 -15.61 13.48
N THR A 128 9.29 -15.72 13.43
CA THR A 128 10.11 -16.09 14.60
C THR A 128 10.95 -14.89 14.99
N LYS A 129 10.90 -14.47 16.26
CA LYS A 129 11.77 -13.42 16.77
C LYS A 129 13.20 -13.96 16.86
N PRO A 130 14.19 -13.30 16.25
CA PRO A 130 15.59 -13.72 16.36
C PRO A 130 16.06 -13.83 17.82
N LEU A 131 17.01 -14.72 18.07
CA LEU A 131 17.65 -14.81 19.38
C LEU A 131 18.53 -13.58 19.61
N ASP A 132 18.64 -13.11 20.86
CA ASP A 132 19.47 -11.92 21.16
C ASP A 132 20.93 -12.09 20.69
N LYS A 133 21.46 -13.33 20.64
CA LYS A 133 22.79 -13.62 20.08
C LYS A 133 22.86 -13.48 18.54
N GLU A 134 21.76 -13.73 17.84
CA GLU A 134 21.63 -13.51 16.39
C GLU A 134 21.39 -12.03 16.05
N ILE A 135 20.85 -11.26 17.01
CA ILE A 135 20.67 -9.80 16.91
C ILE A 135 22.03 -9.07 16.97
N ILE A 136 23.06 -9.65 17.61
CA ILE A 136 24.41 -9.03 17.73
C ILE A 136 25.11 -8.92 16.36
N THR A 137 24.70 -9.68 15.35
CA THR A 137 25.29 -9.58 14.00
C THR A 137 24.60 -8.58 13.08
N GLU A 138 23.32 -8.24 13.31
CA GLU A 138 22.54 -7.50 12.31
C GLU A 138 21.37 -6.69 12.91
N THR A 139 21.58 -5.61 13.67
CA THR A 139 20.51 -4.59 13.85
C THR A 139 21.02 -3.18 14.13
N ILE A 140 20.33 -2.22 13.51
CA ILE A 140 20.44 -0.75 13.67
C ILE A 140 20.12 -0.34 15.11
N SER A 141 21.01 0.46 15.73
CA SER A 141 20.84 0.94 17.10
C SER A 141 19.82 2.09 17.17
N VAL A 142 18.66 1.85 17.78
CA VAL A 142 17.73 2.89 18.26
C VAL A 142 17.60 2.75 19.77
N THR A 143 17.78 3.82 20.52
CA THR A 143 17.54 3.82 21.97
C THR A 143 16.11 4.27 22.22
N ALA A 144 15.28 3.38 22.76
CA ALA A 144 13.94 3.71 23.24
C ALA A 144 14.04 4.11 24.71
N LEU A 145 13.60 5.32 25.05
CA LEU A 145 13.59 5.83 26.42
C LEU A 145 12.14 5.94 26.90
N TRP A 146 11.90 5.51 28.14
CA TRP A 146 10.59 5.64 28.78
C TRP A 146 10.58 6.93 29.61
N LYS A 147 9.77 7.91 29.20
CA LYS A 147 9.63 9.21 29.86
C LYS A 147 8.21 9.74 29.66
N ASP A 148 7.59 10.30 30.69
CA ASP A 148 6.24 10.90 30.64
C ASP A 148 5.12 9.94 30.17
N ASN A 149 5.14 8.68 30.61
CA ASN A 149 4.16 7.65 30.20
C ASN A 149 4.09 7.40 28.67
N LYS A 150 5.12 7.77 27.91
CA LYS A 150 5.24 7.50 26.46
C LYS A 150 6.64 7.01 26.10
N ILE A 151 6.72 6.14 25.09
CA ILE A 151 7.99 5.71 24.51
C ILE A 151 8.47 6.80 23.56
N ARG A 152 9.67 7.35 23.81
CA ARG A 152 10.36 8.25 22.88
C ARG A 152 11.50 7.51 22.20
N TYR A 153 11.63 7.70 20.89
CA TYR A 153 12.69 7.10 20.09
C TYR A 153 13.78 8.14 19.81
N GLN A 154 15.03 7.85 20.16
CA GLN A 154 16.17 8.67 19.79
C GLN A 154 16.98 7.94 18.71
N LYS A 155 17.08 8.56 17.52
CA LYS A 155 17.91 8.06 16.42
C LYS A 155 19.38 8.34 16.73
N LYS A 156 20.25 7.33 16.61
CA LYS A 156 21.71 7.55 16.67
C LYS A 156 22.14 8.24 15.36
N GLU A 157 22.69 9.45 15.45
CA GLU A 157 23.25 10.15 14.29
C GLU A 157 24.59 9.52 13.93
N MET A 158 24.55 8.64 12.93
CA MET A 158 25.58 8.25 11.95
C MET A 158 25.48 6.73 11.67
N PRO A 159 25.23 6.31 10.42
CA PRO A 159 25.26 4.90 10.07
C PRO A 159 26.70 4.39 10.15
N ASN A 160 26.94 3.39 10.99
CA ASN A 160 28.23 2.69 11.02
C ASN A 160 28.34 1.74 9.82
N SER A 161 29.54 1.16 9.57
CA SER A 161 29.77 0.29 8.41
C SER A 161 28.83 -0.93 8.35
N ARG A 162 28.26 -1.33 9.50
CA ARG A 162 27.30 -2.43 9.62
C ARG A 162 25.90 -2.03 9.16
N THR A 163 25.48 -0.78 9.40
CA THR A 163 24.25 -0.22 8.80
C THR A 163 24.37 -0.17 7.28
N ASN A 164 25.53 0.20 6.74
CA ASN A 164 25.75 0.18 5.28
C ASN A 164 25.75 -1.24 4.71
N LYS A 165 26.27 -2.23 5.45
CA LYS A 165 26.23 -3.64 5.06
C LYS A 165 24.82 -4.23 5.10
N ALA A 166 24.03 -3.91 6.13
CA ALA A 166 22.63 -4.31 6.24
C ALA A 166 21.76 -3.64 5.17
N ILE A 167 22.00 -2.35 4.85
CA ILE A 167 21.39 -1.67 3.71
C ILE A 167 21.77 -2.35 2.39
N GLY A 168 23.03 -2.75 2.22
CA GLY A 168 23.49 -3.53 1.06
C GLY A 168 22.80 -4.88 0.92
N LEU A 169 22.73 -5.65 2.01
CA LEU A 169 22.01 -6.94 2.08
C LEU A 169 20.51 -6.78 1.87
N LEU A 170 19.87 -5.75 2.43
CA LEU A 170 18.47 -5.44 2.14
C LEU A 170 18.28 -5.07 0.67
N HIS A 171 19.20 -4.29 0.09
CA HIS A 171 19.18 -3.98 -1.34
C HIS A 171 19.37 -5.22 -2.21
N ASP A 172 20.16 -6.21 -1.77
CA ASP A 172 20.38 -7.47 -2.49
C ASP A 172 19.24 -8.48 -2.30
N LEU A 173 18.62 -8.56 -1.11
CA LEU A 173 17.39 -9.34 -0.87
C LEU A 173 16.19 -8.74 -1.61
N LEU A 174 16.06 -7.41 -1.62
CA LEU A 174 15.07 -6.69 -2.43
C LEU A 174 15.41 -6.73 -3.93
N LYS A 175 16.63 -7.13 -4.34
CA LYS A 175 16.95 -7.47 -5.73
C LYS A 175 16.37 -8.83 -6.13
N GLU A 176 16.28 -9.80 -5.22
CA GLU A 176 15.76 -11.15 -5.51
C GLU A 176 14.22 -11.21 -5.54
N GLU A 177 13.54 -10.35 -4.76
CA GLU A 177 12.09 -10.06 -4.94
C GLU A 177 11.84 -8.81 -5.80
N LYS A 178 12.73 -8.50 -6.76
CA LYS A 178 12.36 -7.57 -7.82
C LYS A 178 11.19 -8.18 -8.58
N CYS A 179 10.00 -7.65 -8.31
CA CYS A 179 9.01 -7.42 -9.35
C CYS A 179 9.79 -7.05 -10.61
N LYS A 180 9.68 -7.85 -11.68
CA LYS A 180 10.39 -7.67 -12.95
C LYS A 180 10.02 -6.29 -13.52
N PHE A 181 10.66 -5.23 -13.01
CA PHE A 181 10.40 -3.86 -13.42
C PHE A 181 11.27 -3.60 -14.64
N PHE A 182 10.57 -3.46 -15.77
CA PHE A 182 11.17 -3.15 -17.07
C PHE A 182 11.62 -1.69 -17.10
N ILE A 183 12.91 -1.49 -17.35
CA ILE A 183 13.46 -0.22 -17.81
C ILE A 183 13.13 -0.14 -19.31
N PRO A 184 12.32 0.84 -19.77
CA PRO A 184 12.10 1.02 -21.21
C PRO A 184 13.46 1.22 -21.88
N SER A 185 13.72 0.52 -22.99
CA SER A 185 14.97 0.67 -23.76
C SER A 185 15.01 2.07 -24.38
N ILE A 186 15.48 3.04 -23.61
CA ILE A 186 15.67 4.40 -24.10
C ILE A 186 16.97 4.42 -24.89
N GLU A 187 16.87 4.24 -26.21
CA GLU A 187 17.96 4.62 -27.11
C GLU A 187 18.28 6.10 -26.90
N LYS A 188 19.58 6.45 -26.87
CA LYS A 188 20.19 7.77 -26.59
C LYS A 188 19.69 8.97 -27.44
N ARG A 189 18.61 8.84 -28.22
CA ARG A 189 18.10 9.82 -29.19
C ARG A 189 16.80 10.55 -28.80
N TYR A 190 16.23 10.37 -27.61
CA TYR A 190 15.04 11.15 -27.21
C TYR A 190 15.43 12.58 -26.79
N LYS A 191 15.25 13.53 -27.71
CA LYS A 191 15.41 14.97 -27.44
C LYS A 191 14.25 15.51 -26.60
N GLU A 192 14.56 16.33 -25.60
CA GLU A 192 13.60 17.16 -24.85
C GLU A 192 12.85 18.14 -25.79
N ARG A 193 11.66 18.62 -25.38
CA ARG A 193 10.79 19.47 -26.21
C ARG A 193 10.42 20.80 -25.54
N ARG A 194 10.39 21.85 -26.39
CA ARG A 194 9.96 23.24 -26.09
C ARG A 194 8.44 23.44 -25.92
N ASN A 195 7.56 22.58 -26.47
CA ASN A 195 6.10 22.88 -26.60
C ASN A 195 5.12 21.68 -26.44
N SER A 196 5.53 20.54 -25.88
CA SER A 196 4.63 19.38 -25.69
C SER A 196 4.89 18.70 -24.35
N LEU A 197 3.81 18.34 -23.64
CA LEU A 197 3.88 17.58 -22.38
C LEU A 197 4.42 16.15 -22.57
N ARG A 198 4.48 15.67 -23.82
CA ARG A 198 4.93 14.32 -24.14
C ARG A 198 6.29 14.29 -24.84
N LEU A 199 7.09 13.29 -24.47
CA LEU A 199 8.38 13.05 -25.10
C LEU A 199 8.20 12.73 -26.60
N ARG A 200 8.96 13.43 -27.44
CA ARG A 200 8.93 13.23 -28.89
C ARG A 200 9.45 11.84 -29.22
N ASN A 201 8.76 11.16 -30.13
CA ASN A 201 9.17 9.85 -30.65
C ASN A 201 9.22 8.72 -29.61
N TYR A 202 8.76 8.95 -28.37
CA TYR A 202 8.60 7.88 -27.39
C TYR A 202 7.30 7.11 -27.66
N ASP A 203 7.37 5.78 -27.68
CA ASP A 203 6.19 4.93 -27.81
C ASP A 203 5.51 4.76 -26.44
N TYR A 204 4.41 5.47 -26.24
CA TYR A 204 3.61 5.42 -25.00
C TYR A 204 2.72 4.16 -24.86
N ALA A 205 2.82 3.21 -25.80
CA ALA A 205 2.26 1.87 -25.69
C ALA A 205 3.30 0.80 -25.32
N GLN A 206 4.58 1.19 -25.21
CA GLN A 206 5.66 0.28 -24.82
C GLN A 206 5.61 -0.06 -23.33
N GLU A 207 6.26 -1.17 -23.00
CA GLU A 207 6.41 -1.68 -21.64
C GLU A 207 7.09 -0.65 -20.74
N GLY A 208 6.56 -0.44 -19.53
CA GLY A 208 7.13 0.51 -18.59
C GLY A 208 6.13 1.15 -17.65
N GLY A 209 6.68 1.87 -16.67
CA GLY A 209 5.92 2.62 -15.66
C GLY A 209 5.69 4.08 -16.07
N TYR A 210 4.48 4.56 -15.83
CA TYR A 210 4.06 5.91 -16.15
C TYR A 210 3.35 6.54 -14.96
N PHE A 211 3.93 7.61 -14.41
CA PHE A 211 3.27 8.43 -13.42
C PHE A 211 2.27 9.37 -14.12
N ILE A 212 1.03 9.36 -13.67
CA ILE A 212 -0.07 10.09 -14.28
C ILE A 212 -0.65 11.08 -13.27
N THR A 213 -0.89 12.32 -13.72
CA THR A 213 -1.70 13.30 -12.99
C THR A 213 -2.92 13.70 -13.82
N ILE A 214 -4.11 13.58 -13.24
CA ILE A 214 -5.36 13.99 -13.88
C ILE A 214 -6.05 15.03 -13.01
N ASN A 215 -6.24 16.23 -13.55
CA ASN A 215 -6.91 17.32 -12.85
C ASN A 215 -8.42 17.32 -13.12
N VAL A 216 -9.21 17.64 -12.09
CA VAL A 216 -10.63 17.97 -12.22
C VAL A 216 -10.77 19.20 -13.11
N LYS A 217 -11.85 19.28 -13.89
CA LYS A 217 -12.15 20.44 -14.74
C LYS A 217 -12.17 21.70 -13.87
N ASN A 218 -11.48 22.76 -14.34
CA ASN A 218 -11.29 24.03 -13.63
C ASN A 218 -10.67 23.88 -12.22
N PHE A 219 -9.94 22.78 -11.96
CA PHE A 219 -9.28 22.51 -10.67
C PHE A 219 -10.23 22.56 -9.46
N ARG A 220 -11.52 22.28 -9.67
CA ARG A 220 -12.54 22.28 -8.61
C ARG A 220 -12.22 21.21 -7.55
N ARG A 221 -12.40 21.58 -6.28
CA ARG A 221 -12.18 20.70 -5.11
C ARG A 221 -13.44 19.88 -4.82
N VAL A 222 -13.63 18.77 -5.54
CA VAL A 222 -14.89 18.00 -5.55
C VAL A 222 -14.79 16.63 -4.89
N PHE A 223 -13.57 16.14 -4.59
CA PHE A 223 -13.36 14.79 -4.06
C PHE A 223 -13.27 14.70 -2.54
N GLY A 224 -13.37 15.83 -1.84
CA GLY A 224 -13.24 15.91 -0.39
C GLY A 224 -12.32 17.04 0.04
N MET A 225 -11.70 16.90 1.21
CA MET A 225 -10.86 17.93 1.79
C MET A 225 -9.63 17.34 2.47
N VAL A 226 -8.57 18.15 2.57
CA VAL A 226 -7.37 17.80 3.35
C VAL A 226 -7.46 18.50 4.70
N LYS A 227 -7.28 17.76 5.79
CA LYS A 227 -7.16 18.29 7.16
C LYS A 227 -5.95 17.65 7.83
N ASN A 228 -5.14 18.45 8.53
CA ASN A 228 -3.94 17.98 9.25
C ASN A 228 -2.97 17.13 8.40
N GLY A 229 -2.86 17.45 7.10
CA GLY A 229 -2.02 16.71 6.17
C GLY A 229 -2.56 15.33 5.77
N GLU A 230 -3.83 15.04 6.04
CA GLU A 230 -4.53 13.81 5.66
C GLU A 230 -5.69 14.13 4.73
N MET A 231 -5.92 13.25 3.75
CA MET A 231 -7.00 13.39 2.79
C MET A 231 -8.27 12.69 3.28
N TYR A 232 -9.37 13.43 3.39
CA TYR A 232 -10.70 12.93 3.70
C TYR A 232 -11.55 12.93 2.44
N LEU A 233 -11.75 11.75 1.86
CA LEU A 233 -12.54 11.57 0.65
C LEU A 233 -14.03 11.65 0.95
N ASN A 234 -14.78 12.25 0.03
CA ASN A 234 -16.24 12.15 -0.01
C ASN A 234 -16.66 10.97 -0.93
N PRO A 235 -17.96 10.65 -1.05
CA PRO A 235 -18.40 9.53 -1.88
C PRO A 235 -17.94 9.61 -3.35
N LEU A 236 -17.84 10.81 -3.92
CA LEU A 236 -17.34 11.00 -5.28
C LEU A 236 -15.84 10.68 -5.37
N GLY A 237 -15.04 11.14 -4.40
CA GLY A 237 -13.61 10.82 -4.31
C GLY A 237 -13.34 9.32 -4.10
N GLU A 238 -14.14 8.67 -3.27
CA GLU A 238 -14.11 7.22 -3.07
C GLU A 238 -14.45 6.46 -4.37
N MET A 239 -15.50 6.87 -5.09
CA MET A 239 -15.86 6.28 -6.39
C MET A 239 -14.71 6.41 -7.39
N VAL A 240 -14.08 7.58 -7.48
CA VAL A 240 -12.94 7.83 -8.37
C VAL A 240 -11.73 6.96 -8.00
N ARG A 241 -11.40 6.84 -6.70
CA ARG A 241 -10.32 5.96 -6.23
C ARG A 241 -10.60 4.50 -6.62
N ASN A 242 -11.83 4.04 -6.39
CA ASN A 242 -12.24 2.69 -6.70
C ASN A 242 -12.21 2.41 -8.20
N GLU A 243 -12.65 3.37 -9.03
CA GLU A 243 -12.57 3.23 -10.49
C GLU A 243 -11.11 3.11 -10.96
N TRP A 244 -10.18 3.85 -10.35
CA TRP A 244 -8.76 3.74 -10.68
C TRP A 244 -8.25 2.35 -10.34
N LEU A 245 -8.46 1.87 -9.11
CA LEU A 245 -8.03 0.54 -8.68
C LEU A 245 -8.67 -0.60 -9.49
N ASN A 246 -9.87 -0.37 -10.01
CA ASN A 246 -10.56 -1.34 -10.88
C ASN A 246 -10.16 -1.21 -12.36
N SER A 247 -9.39 -0.19 -12.77
CA SER A 247 -9.04 0.08 -14.17
C SER A 247 -8.08 -0.95 -14.81
N SER A 248 -7.76 -2.04 -14.12
CA SER A 248 -6.98 -3.19 -14.60
C SER A 248 -7.71 -4.06 -15.65
N PHE A 249 -8.84 -3.61 -16.20
CA PHE A 249 -9.62 -4.32 -17.22
C PHE A 249 -8.84 -4.66 -18.51
N ARG A 250 -7.62 -4.15 -18.69
CA ARG A 250 -6.76 -4.48 -19.81
C ARG A 250 -5.71 -5.48 -19.35
N SER A 251 -5.69 -6.66 -19.95
CA SER A 251 -4.77 -7.75 -19.57
C SER A 251 -3.26 -7.39 -19.62
N ASN A 252 -2.89 -6.28 -20.26
CA ASN A 252 -1.51 -5.81 -20.36
C ASN A 252 -1.21 -4.55 -19.52
N VAL A 253 -2.15 -4.10 -18.69
CA VAL A 253 -2.00 -2.90 -17.87
C VAL A 253 -2.30 -3.21 -16.42
N THR A 254 -1.37 -2.88 -15.54
CA THR A 254 -1.57 -2.80 -14.09
C THR A 254 -1.59 -1.33 -13.67
N VAL A 255 -2.29 -1.07 -12.57
CA VAL A 255 -2.34 0.24 -11.94
C VAL A 255 -1.85 0.08 -10.52
N GLU A 256 -0.98 0.98 -10.11
CA GLU A 256 -0.30 0.97 -8.83
C GLU A 256 -0.45 2.35 -8.19
N ASP A 257 -0.15 2.42 -6.89
CA ASP A 257 -0.07 3.62 -6.05
C ASP A 257 -0.94 4.80 -6.50
N VAL A 258 -2.07 5.03 -5.83
CA VAL A 258 -3.02 6.10 -6.18
C VAL A 258 -3.30 7.00 -4.99
N ILE A 259 -3.30 8.31 -5.22
CA ILE A 259 -3.84 9.29 -4.28
C ILE A 259 -4.85 10.18 -5.00
N VAL A 260 -6.06 10.22 -4.46
CA VAL A 260 -7.10 11.16 -4.88
C VAL A 260 -7.00 12.38 -3.97
N MET A 261 -6.70 13.52 -4.56
CA MET A 261 -6.63 14.81 -3.88
C MET A 261 -7.91 15.60 -4.15
N PRO A 262 -8.21 16.69 -3.42
CA PRO A 262 -9.50 17.38 -3.57
C PRO A 262 -9.84 17.76 -5.02
N ASN A 263 -8.85 18.13 -5.84
CA ASN A 263 -9.03 18.60 -7.21
C ASN A 263 -8.27 17.83 -8.29
N HIS A 264 -7.59 16.73 -7.96
CA HIS A 264 -6.83 15.94 -8.93
C HIS A 264 -6.58 14.54 -8.40
N ILE A 265 -6.06 13.67 -9.26
CA ILE A 265 -5.60 12.34 -8.92
C ILE A 265 -4.17 12.16 -9.43
N HIS A 266 -3.35 11.50 -8.63
CA HIS A 266 -2.07 10.96 -9.04
C HIS A 266 -2.13 9.44 -9.00
N GLY A 267 -1.53 8.77 -9.98
CA GLY A 267 -1.45 7.32 -10.00
C GLY A 267 -0.33 6.79 -10.89
N ILE A 268 0.06 5.54 -10.68
CA ILE A 268 1.02 4.85 -11.55
C ILE A 268 0.27 3.88 -12.47
N VAL A 269 0.59 3.93 -13.75
CA VAL A 269 0.13 2.96 -14.75
C VAL A 269 1.35 2.19 -15.24
N VAL A 270 1.29 0.87 -15.20
CA VAL A 270 2.34 -0.02 -15.68
C VAL A 270 1.81 -0.77 -16.89
N ILE A 271 2.49 -0.63 -18.03
CA ILE A 271 2.26 -1.48 -19.21
C ILE A 271 3.18 -2.69 -19.08
N ASN A 272 2.61 -3.86 -18.82
CA ASN A 272 3.37 -5.09 -18.53
C ASN A 272 3.96 -5.75 -19.78
N TYR A 273 3.26 -5.62 -20.90
CA TYR A 273 3.76 -6.06 -22.19
C TYR A 273 3.14 -5.25 -23.33
N ALA A 274 3.92 -5.02 -24.39
CA ALA A 274 3.43 -4.34 -25.58
C ALA A 274 2.59 -5.33 -26.41
N LYS A 275 1.27 -5.14 -26.44
CA LYS A 275 0.37 -5.97 -27.29
C LYS A 275 0.59 -5.80 -28.80
N ARG A 276 1.38 -4.81 -29.23
CA ARG A 276 1.70 -4.55 -30.63
C ARG A 276 3.18 -4.20 -30.77
N LYS A 277 3.93 -4.97 -31.57
CA LYS A 277 5.18 -4.48 -32.19
C LYS A 277 4.78 -3.53 -33.31
N ILE A 278 4.66 -2.23 -33.05
CA ILE A 278 4.40 -1.26 -34.12
C ILE A 278 5.69 -1.13 -34.94
N LYS A 279 5.75 -1.75 -36.13
CA LYS A 279 6.73 -1.35 -37.16
C LYS A 279 6.44 0.10 -37.51
N PHE A 280 7.44 0.97 -37.42
CA PHE A 280 7.33 2.44 -37.58
C PHE A 280 6.71 2.89 -38.93
N GLU A 281 6.59 1.99 -39.90
CA GLU A 281 6.32 2.29 -41.31
C GLU A 281 4.84 2.47 -41.67
N ASN A 282 3.87 2.08 -40.83
CA ASN A 282 2.44 2.14 -41.19
C ASN A 282 1.59 3.01 -40.25
N ARG A 283 1.83 4.32 -40.26
CA ARG A 283 0.96 5.32 -39.61
C ARG A 283 -0.27 5.63 -40.48
N LYS A 284 -1.22 4.70 -40.61
CA LYS A 284 -2.62 5.10 -40.85
C LYS A 284 -3.20 5.59 -39.51
N PHE A 285 -3.73 6.80 -39.51
CA PHE A 285 -4.26 7.56 -38.37
C PHE A 285 -5.42 6.81 -37.70
N ARG A 286 -5.13 5.78 -36.89
CA ARG A 286 -6.08 5.10 -36.02
C ARG A 286 -5.73 5.44 -34.59
N SER A 287 -6.72 5.91 -33.82
CA SER A 287 -6.56 6.26 -32.40
C SER A 287 -5.87 5.10 -31.68
N PRO A 288 -4.69 5.28 -31.07
CA PRO A 288 -3.97 4.18 -30.43
C PRO A 288 -4.84 3.62 -29.32
N SER A 289 -5.36 2.42 -29.52
CA SER A 289 -6.29 1.77 -28.60
C SER A 289 -5.60 1.24 -27.34
N MET A 290 -4.26 1.35 -27.24
CA MET A 290 -3.46 0.61 -26.27
C MET A 290 -2.34 1.42 -25.59
N ASP A 291 -2.34 2.74 -25.70
CA ASP A 291 -1.37 3.61 -24.99
C ASP A 291 -1.92 4.10 -23.64
N ILE A 292 -1.08 4.77 -22.84
CA ILE A 292 -1.52 5.39 -21.57
C ILE A 292 -2.68 6.38 -21.77
N SER A 293 -2.80 7.00 -22.94
CA SER A 293 -3.92 7.88 -23.27
C SER A 293 -5.23 7.13 -23.30
N ALA A 294 -5.25 5.93 -23.87
CA ALA A 294 -6.43 5.09 -23.95
C ALA A 294 -6.91 4.65 -22.56
N VAL A 295 -5.96 4.32 -21.66
CA VAL A 295 -6.26 4.03 -20.25
C VAL A 295 -6.90 5.24 -19.58
N VAL A 296 -6.26 6.41 -19.69
CA VAL A 296 -6.78 7.64 -19.06
C VAL A 296 -8.12 8.08 -19.67
N ARG A 297 -8.31 7.94 -20.99
CA ARG A 297 -9.61 8.23 -21.65
C ARG A 297 -10.72 7.34 -21.08
N GLY A 298 -10.48 6.04 -20.97
CA GLY A 298 -11.45 5.09 -20.41
C GLY A 298 -11.81 5.47 -18.98
N PHE A 299 -10.81 5.70 -18.14
CA PHE A 299 -10.99 6.12 -16.75
C PHE A 299 -11.80 7.43 -16.63
N LYS A 300 -11.43 8.47 -17.39
CA LYS A 300 -12.14 9.76 -17.39
C LYS A 300 -13.61 9.62 -17.81
N SER A 301 -13.87 8.79 -18.82
CA SER A 301 -15.22 8.53 -19.32
C SER A 301 -16.07 7.81 -18.28
N ALA A 302 -15.55 6.72 -17.70
CA ALA A 302 -16.25 5.90 -16.72
C ALA A 302 -16.60 6.69 -15.46
N THR A 303 -15.63 7.40 -14.88
CA THR A 303 -15.84 8.24 -13.70
C THR A 303 -16.77 9.42 -13.97
N THR A 304 -16.72 10.04 -15.15
CA THR A 304 -17.67 11.11 -15.51
C THR A 304 -19.09 10.58 -15.58
N LYS A 305 -19.29 9.40 -16.19
CA LYS A 305 -20.61 8.75 -16.26
C LYS A 305 -21.15 8.45 -14.86
N LYS A 306 -20.35 7.76 -14.03
CA LYS A 306 -20.73 7.42 -12.65
C LYS A 306 -21.02 8.65 -11.79
N ALA A 307 -20.26 9.73 -11.95
CA ALA A 307 -20.52 10.98 -11.24
C ALA A 307 -21.91 11.55 -11.57
N LYS A 308 -22.31 11.54 -12.86
CA LYS A 308 -23.66 11.97 -13.27
C LYS A 308 -24.75 11.06 -12.70
N GLU A 309 -24.54 9.75 -12.71
CA GLU A 309 -25.46 8.76 -12.14
C GLU A 309 -25.64 8.94 -10.62
N MET A 310 -24.61 9.39 -9.92
CA MET A 310 -24.67 9.76 -8.49
C MET A 310 -25.36 11.12 -8.25
N GLY A 311 -25.91 11.77 -9.28
CA GLY A 311 -26.57 13.07 -9.18
C GLY A 311 -25.60 14.26 -9.11
N PHE A 312 -24.31 14.07 -9.37
CA PHE A 312 -23.34 15.16 -9.37
C PHE A 312 -23.54 16.04 -10.61
N LYS A 313 -23.92 17.32 -10.40
CA LYS A 313 -24.17 18.28 -11.48
C LYS A 313 -22.86 18.62 -12.21
N LEU A 314 -22.72 18.12 -13.43
CA LEU A 314 -21.57 18.34 -14.31
C LEU A 314 -21.97 19.03 -15.61
N GLU A 315 -21.30 20.13 -15.92
CA GLU A 315 -21.30 20.71 -17.27
C GLU A 315 -20.29 19.99 -18.16
N GLY A 316 -20.70 18.82 -18.66
CA GLY A 316 -19.90 17.97 -19.52
C GLY A 316 -19.02 16.98 -18.74
N SER A 317 -17.69 17.14 -18.84
CA SER A 317 -16.69 16.25 -18.26
C SER A 317 -16.34 16.63 -16.82
N LEU A 318 -16.15 15.63 -15.95
CA LEU A 318 -15.57 15.80 -14.61
C LEU A 318 -14.12 16.29 -14.67
N TRP A 319 -13.39 15.88 -15.70
CA TRP A 319 -11.95 16.08 -15.81
C TRP A 319 -11.57 17.16 -16.80
N HIS A 320 -10.42 17.78 -16.56
CA HIS A 320 -9.74 18.61 -17.54
C HIS A 320 -9.40 17.79 -18.81
N ARG A 321 -9.36 18.45 -19.98
CA ARG A 321 -9.12 17.78 -21.29
C ARG A 321 -7.82 16.95 -21.30
N ASN A 322 -6.73 17.57 -20.85
CA ASN A 322 -5.39 16.98 -20.85
C ASN A 322 -5.10 16.27 -19.51
N PHE A 323 -4.04 15.47 -19.49
CA PHE A 323 -3.44 14.93 -18.28
C PHE A 323 -1.91 15.08 -18.40
N HIS A 324 -1.22 14.98 -17.27
CA HIS A 324 0.24 15.01 -17.24
C HIS A 324 0.76 13.58 -17.07
N ASP A 325 1.83 13.25 -17.78
CA ASP A 325 2.53 11.97 -17.65
C ASP A 325 4.03 12.18 -17.42
N VAL A 326 4.64 11.30 -16.62
CA VAL A 326 6.09 11.20 -16.45
C VAL A 326 6.47 9.73 -16.61
N ILE A 327 7.44 9.48 -17.47
CA ILE A 327 7.99 8.14 -17.67
C ILE A 327 8.88 7.81 -16.46
N ILE A 328 8.61 6.68 -15.83
CA ILE A 328 9.41 6.12 -14.75
C ILE A 328 10.49 5.27 -15.40
N ARG A 329 11.73 5.76 -15.38
CA ARG A 329 12.83 5.24 -16.19
C ARG A 329 13.76 4.30 -15.43
N ASP A 330 13.62 4.26 -14.11
CA ASP A 330 14.47 3.51 -13.20
C ASP A 330 13.77 3.35 -11.84
N GLN A 331 14.35 2.49 -11.01
CA GLN A 331 13.82 2.14 -9.70
C GLN A 331 13.82 3.33 -8.73
N GLU A 332 14.85 4.18 -8.77
CA GLU A 332 14.95 5.35 -7.90
C GLU A 332 13.82 6.35 -8.21
N ARG A 333 13.54 6.57 -9.50
CA ARG A 333 12.42 7.38 -9.99
C ARG A 333 11.09 6.80 -9.54
N TYR A 334 10.94 5.48 -9.56
CA TYR A 334 9.74 4.79 -9.09
C TYR A 334 9.51 5.07 -7.59
N GLU A 335 10.50 4.78 -6.75
CA GLU A 335 10.43 4.98 -5.31
C GLU A 335 10.19 6.45 -4.93
N ASN A 336 10.85 7.37 -5.62
CA ASN A 336 10.62 8.81 -5.45
C ASN A 336 9.18 9.22 -5.85
N THR A 337 8.62 8.60 -6.90
CA THR A 337 7.24 8.82 -7.33
C THR A 337 6.24 8.30 -6.29
N VAL A 338 6.44 7.08 -5.78
CA VAL A 338 5.62 6.50 -4.70
C VAL A 338 5.68 7.37 -3.45
N ARG A 339 6.89 7.79 -3.05
CA ARG A 339 7.09 8.72 -1.92
C ARG A 339 6.40 10.06 -2.16
N TYR A 340 6.43 10.58 -3.39
CA TYR A 340 5.74 11.81 -3.76
C TYR A 340 4.21 11.67 -3.63
N ILE A 341 3.64 10.59 -4.16
CA ILE A 341 2.22 10.26 -4.06
C ILE A 341 1.76 10.22 -2.60
N ASN A 342 2.48 9.47 -1.76
CA ASN A 342 2.11 9.26 -0.36
C ASN A 342 2.24 10.53 0.50
N ASN A 343 3.14 11.46 0.14
CA ASN A 343 3.33 12.71 0.87
C ASN A 343 2.48 13.87 0.33
N ASN A 344 1.72 13.67 -0.76
CA ASN A 344 0.94 14.74 -1.39
C ASN A 344 -0.08 15.41 -0.45
N PRO A 345 -0.83 14.66 0.40
CA PRO A 345 -1.74 15.25 1.39
C PRO A 345 -1.04 16.21 2.35
N ARG A 346 0.17 15.87 2.83
CA ARG A 346 0.94 16.73 3.75
C ARG A 346 1.40 18.03 3.09
N LYS A 347 1.77 17.97 1.81
CA LYS A 347 2.22 19.13 1.03
C LYS A 347 1.08 19.98 0.46
N TRP A 348 -0.18 19.60 0.69
CA TRP A 348 -1.33 20.30 0.15
C TRP A 348 -1.43 21.76 0.64
N GLY A 349 -1.21 21.98 1.95
CA GLY A 349 -1.27 23.30 2.57
C GLY A 349 -0.25 24.28 1.99
N GLU A 350 1.00 23.83 1.82
CA GLU A 350 2.08 24.62 1.20
C GLU A 350 1.73 25.08 -0.22
N LYS A 351 1.05 24.22 -1.00
CA LYS A 351 0.77 24.47 -2.41
C LYS A 351 -0.52 25.27 -2.67
N TYR A 352 -1.51 25.18 -1.77
CA TYR A 352 -2.87 25.68 -2.02
C TYR A 352 -3.46 26.54 -0.89
N CYS A 353 -2.79 26.64 0.26
CA CYS A 353 -3.17 27.51 1.38
C CYS A 353 -2.11 28.59 1.66
N GLY A 354 -0.99 28.61 0.91
CA GLY A 354 0.12 29.56 1.04
C GLY A 354 0.15 30.66 -0.02
N LYS A 355 -1.01 31.16 -0.45
CA LYS A 355 -1.17 32.44 -1.16
C LYS A 355 -2.47 33.09 -0.75
#